data_AF-A0A6I4HYS1-F1
#
_entry.id   AF-A0A6I4HYS1-F1
#
_cell.length_a   1.000
_cell.length_b   1.000
_cell.length_c   1.000
_cell.angle_alpha   90.00
_cell.angle_beta   90.00
_cell.angle_gamma   90.00
#
_symmetry.space_group_name_H-M   'P 1'
#
loop_
_entity.id
_entity.type
_entity.pdbx_description
1 polymer ?
#
loop_
_entity_poly.entity_id
_entity_poly.type
_entity_poly.pdbx_seq_one_letter_code
_entity_poly.pdbx_strand_id
1 'polypeptide(L)'
;MYTRPLALYLSVLTLLLTQACSFNPPLQQKGEAVVQGIWQQDTSAVNKVLVNFQTYNFKFSCDSFYVEQHNFSKVNYGADTCMRSGKWTEYAKGTYELRHDTLTLKGQFCNPNFSLKKEGGCFRFGNYEESFKIKKEADSVYQYLNLSATNAFKIHRTKNITCIPKPL
;
A
#
# COMPACT_ATOMS: atom_id res chain seq x y z
N MET A 1 -6.49 50.96 47.58
CA MET A 1 -7.59 50.37 46.78
C MET A 1 -7.17 50.31 45.31
N TYR A 2 -6.46 49.27 44.83
CA TYR A 2 -6.11 49.14 43.39
C TYR A 2 -5.92 47.69 42.89
N THR A 3 -6.49 46.68 43.56
CA THR A 3 -6.25 45.26 43.23
C THR A 3 -7.33 44.58 42.38
N ARG A 4 -8.48 45.25 42.13
CA ARG A 4 -9.63 44.67 41.42
C ARG A 4 -9.50 44.51 39.89
N PRO A 5 -8.86 45.40 39.11
CA PRO A 5 -8.84 45.25 37.65
C PRO A 5 -7.86 44.16 37.19
N LEU A 6 -6.73 43.97 37.89
CA LEU A 6 -5.69 43.01 37.51
C LEU A 6 -6.20 41.56 37.54
N ALA A 7 -7.00 41.21 38.56
CA ALA A 7 -7.58 39.87 38.70
C ALA A 7 -8.56 39.53 37.56
N LEU A 8 -9.27 40.53 37.04
CA LEU A 8 -10.22 40.40 35.94
C LEU A 8 -9.49 40.20 34.60
N TYR A 9 -8.36 40.88 34.38
CA TYR A 9 -7.52 40.63 33.21
C TYR A 9 -6.86 39.25 33.26
N LEU A 10 -6.44 38.79 34.44
CA LEU A 10 -5.84 37.46 34.61
C LEU A 10 -6.85 36.32 34.38
N SER A 11 -8.12 36.51 34.78
CA SER A 11 -9.19 35.53 34.57
C SER A 11 -9.62 35.43 33.10
N VAL A 12 -9.66 36.56 32.38
CA VAL A 12 -9.94 36.58 30.94
C VAL A 12 -8.81 35.94 30.14
N LEU A 13 -7.55 36.18 30.51
CA LEU A 13 -6.39 35.58 29.84
C LEU A 13 -6.36 34.06 30.01
N THR A 14 -6.70 33.55 31.19
CA THR A 14 -6.77 32.09 31.45
C THR A 14 -7.94 31.43 30.70
N LEU A 15 -9.07 32.11 30.52
CA LEU A 15 -10.21 31.60 29.73
C LEU A 15 -9.91 31.53 28.22
N LEU A 16 -9.10 32.46 27.71
CA LEU A 16 -8.68 32.46 26.30
C LEU A 16 -7.66 31.36 25.98
N LEU A 17 -6.80 31.01 26.94
CA LEU A 17 -5.77 29.97 26.76
C LEU A 17 -6.36 28.54 26.76
N THR A 18 -7.50 28.30 27.41
CA THR A 18 -8.12 26.95 27.46
C THR A 18 -8.91 26.59 26.21
N GLN A 19 -9.27 27.55 25.37
CA GLN A 19 -10.00 27.32 24.11
C GLN A 19 -9.08 26.93 22.93
N ALA A 20 -7.75 27.09 23.07
CA ALA A 20 -6.80 26.90 21.98
C ALA A 20 -6.13 25.51 21.92
N CYS A 21 -6.33 24.66 22.92
CA CYS A 21 -5.72 23.32 22.95
C CYS A 21 -6.77 22.23 22.72
N SER A 22 -7.08 21.94 21.45
CA SER A 22 -7.70 20.69 21.06
C SER A 22 -6.65 19.74 20.48
N PHE A 23 -6.77 18.45 20.77
CA PHE A 23 -5.84 17.45 20.22
C PHE A 23 -6.09 17.31 18.72
N ASN A 24 -5.07 17.54 17.90
CA ASN A 24 -5.17 17.20 16.48
C ASN A 24 -5.25 15.67 16.34
N PRO A 25 -6.17 15.16 15.49
CA PRO A 25 -6.21 13.73 15.24
C PRO A 25 -4.91 13.28 14.58
N PRO A 26 -4.45 12.05 14.83
CA PRO A 26 -3.30 11.50 14.12
C PRO A 26 -3.61 11.46 12.61
N LEU A 27 -2.70 11.99 11.80
CA LEU A 27 -2.85 12.01 10.34
C LEU A 27 -2.08 10.85 9.72
N GLN A 28 -2.56 10.36 8.57
CA GLN A 28 -1.80 9.48 7.69
C GLN A 28 -0.45 10.10 7.32
N GLN A 29 0.57 9.26 7.17
CA GLN A 29 1.85 9.72 6.68
C GLN A 29 1.75 10.03 5.19
N LYS A 30 2.53 11.01 4.71
CA LYS A 30 2.52 11.39 3.28
C LYS A 30 3.02 10.28 2.36
N GLY A 31 3.74 9.30 2.91
CA GLY A 31 4.48 8.29 2.17
C GLY A 31 5.55 8.89 1.26
N GLU A 32 6.03 8.08 0.34
CA GLU A 32 7.19 8.39 -0.49
C GLU A 32 6.75 8.81 -1.88
N ALA A 33 7.10 10.02 -2.28
CA ALA A 33 6.63 10.64 -3.53
C ALA A 33 6.98 9.81 -4.77
N VAL A 34 8.09 9.09 -4.73
CA VAL A 34 8.64 8.32 -5.86
C VAL A 34 7.75 7.14 -6.27
N VAL A 35 7.08 6.49 -5.31
CA VAL A 35 6.22 5.32 -5.56
C VAL A 35 4.73 5.67 -5.70
N GLN A 36 4.33 6.92 -5.41
CA GLN A 36 2.92 7.30 -5.52
C GLN A 36 2.36 7.04 -6.92
N GLY A 37 1.16 6.47 -6.99
CA GLY A 37 0.48 6.20 -8.25
C GLY A 37 -0.07 4.79 -8.40
N ILE A 38 -0.60 4.52 -9.58
CA ILE A 38 -1.02 3.20 -10.04
C ILE A 38 0.04 2.67 -10.98
N TRP A 39 0.44 1.42 -10.77
CA TRP A 39 1.55 0.78 -11.45
C TRP A 39 1.14 -0.59 -11.97
N GLN A 40 1.55 -0.91 -13.19
CA GLN A 40 1.23 -2.17 -13.86
C GLN A 40 2.50 -2.87 -14.32
N GLN A 41 2.63 -4.15 -14.00
CA GLN A 41 3.76 -4.96 -14.44
C GLN A 41 3.70 -5.21 -15.94
N ASP A 42 4.84 -5.11 -16.60
CA ASP A 42 4.98 -5.54 -17.99
C ASP A 42 4.89 -7.07 -18.08
N THR A 43 3.93 -7.56 -18.88
CA THR A 43 3.64 -8.99 -19.06
C THR A 43 4.30 -9.58 -20.30
N SER A 44 4.96 -8.76 -21.13
CA SER A 44 5.54 -9.18 -22.43
C SER A 44 6.58 -10.29 -22.29
N ALA A 45 7.37 -10.27 -21.22
CA ALA A 45 8.39 -11.28 -20.93
C ALA A 45 7.83 -12.56 -20.29
N VAL A 46 6.61 -12.54 -19.75
CA VAL A 46 6.06 -13.59 -18.88
C VAL A 46 5.23 -14.61 -19.68
N ASN A 47 4.48 -14.14 -20.69
CA ASN A 47 3.42 -14.93 -21.34
C ASN A 47 3.89 -16.08 -22.25
N LYS A 48 5.20 -16.23 -22.53
CA LYS A 48 5.66 -17.18 -23.56
C LYS A 48 6.40 -18.41 -23.04
N VAL A 49 6.82 -18.47 -21.77
CA VAL A 49 7.77 -19.51 -21.32
C VAL A 49 7.38 -20.20 -20.01
N LEU A 50 6.67 -19.54 -19.09
CA LEU A 50 6.54 -20.02 -17.72
C LEU A 50 5.34 -20.97 -17.50
N VAL A 51 5.58 -22.00 -16.69
CA VAL A 51 4.54 -22.94 -16.22
C VAL A 51 3.67 -22.28 -15.17
N ASN A 52 4.30 -21.53 -14.25
CA ASN A 52 3.64 -20.75 -13.21
C ASN A 52 4.20 -19.33 -13.25
N PHE A 53 3.34 -18.33 -13.17
CA PHE A 53 3.78 -16.94 -13.04
C PHE A 53 2.79 -16.12 -12.23
N GLN A 54 3.31 -15.02 -11.71
CA GLN A 54 2.55 -14.03 -10.97
C GLN A 54 2.92 -12.65 -11.52
N THR A 55 1.90 -11.82 -11.77
CA THR A 55 2.10 -10.41 -12.11
C THR A 55 1.42 -9.49 -11.11
N TYR A 56 1.96 -8.29 -10.94
CA TYR A 56 1.50 -7.32 -9.96
C TYR A 56 0.89 -6.08 -10.60
N ASN A 57 -0.24 -5.65 -10.04
CA ASN A 57 -0.75 -4.29 -10.19
C ASN A 57 -0.74 -3.63 -8.81
N PHE A 58 -0.01 -2.53 -8.67
CA PHE A 58 0.07 -1.79 -7.41
C PHE A 58 -0.68 -0.48 -7.50
N LYS A 59 -1.22 -0.05 -6.36
CA LYS A 59 -1.65 1.30 -6.10
C LYS A 59 -1.04 1.76 -4.79
N PHE A 60 -0.24 2.83 -4.86
CA PHE A 60 0.30 3.51 -3.69
C PHE A 60 -0.37 4.86 -3.53
N SER A 61 -0.83 5.14 -2.32
CA SER A 61 -1.47 6.41 -1.97
C SER A 61 -1.14 6.74 -0.54
N CYS A 62 -0.47 7.87 -0.31
CA CYS A 62 0.07 8.23 0.99
C CYS A 62 1.00 7.10 1.49
N ASP A 63 0.81 6.61 2.70
CA ASP A 63 1.53 5.49 3.33
C ASP A 63 0.95 4.10 3.03
N SER A 64 -0.16 4.06 2.29
CA SER A 64 -0.91 2.85 2.05
C SER A 64 -0.62 2.26 0.67
N PHE A 65 -0.60 0.93 0.59
CA PHE A 65 -0.55 0.20 -0.67
C PHE A 65 -1.77 -0.72 -0.83
N TYR A 66 -2.08 -1.00 -2.08
CA TYR A 66 -3.02 -2.01 -2.53
C TYR A 66 -2.34 -2.77 -3.66
N VAL A 67 -2.42 -4.09 -3.64
CA VAL A 67 -1.85 -4.94 -4.69
C VAL A 67 -2.89 -5.93 -5.17
N GLU A 68 -2.93 -6.08 -6.49
CA GLU A 68 -3.58 -7.20 -7.16
C GLU A 68 -2.49 -8.09 -7.74
N GLN A 69 -2.60 -9.38 -7.46
CA GLN A 69 -1.66 -10.42 -7.84
C GLN A 69 -2.37 -11.34 -8.81
N HIS A 70 -2.08 -11.22 -10.09
CA HIS A 70 -2.64 -12.11 -11.10
C HIS A 70 -1.75 -13.34 -11.22
N ASN A 71 -2.27 -14.47 -10.77
CA ASN A 71 -1.57 -15.73 -10.78
C ASN A 71 -2.06 -16.58 -11.96
N PHE A 72 -1.10 -17.24 -12.59
CA PHE A 72 -1.33 -18.24 -13.62
C PHE A 72 -0.52 -19.49 -13.32
N SER A 73 -1.15 -20.64 -13.56
CA SER A 73 -0.53 -21.96 -13.50
C SER A 73 -1.06 -22.80 -14.65
N LYS A 74 -0.16 -23.43 -15.43
CA LYS A 74 -0.56 -24.42 -16.44
C LYS A 74 -1.13 -25.69 -15.80
N VAL A 75 -0.70 -25.99 -14.58
CA VAL A 75 -1.18 -27.15 -13.82
C VAL A 75 -2.20 -26.67 -12.80
N ASN A 76 -3.41 -27.20 -12.86
CA ASN A 76 -4.46 -26.80 -11.94
C ASN A 76 -4.33 -27.56 -10.61
N TYR A 77 -3.51 -27.03 -9.70
CA TYR A 77 -3.22 -27.67 -8.41
C TYR A 77 -4.39 -27.57 -7.40
N GLY A 78 -5.38 -26.72 -7.65
CA GLY A 78 -6.50 -26.46 -6.74
C GLY A 78 -7.84 -26.89 -7.31
N ALA A 79 -8.89 -26.77 -6.50
CA ALA A 79 -10.25 -26.96 -6.98
C ALA A 79 -10.59 -25.89 -8.05
N ASP A 80 -11.25 -26.32 -9.14
CA ASP A 80 -11.58 -25.43 -10.26
C ASP A 80 -12.46 -24.24 -9.86
N THR A 81 -13.30 -24.41 -8.83
CA THR A 81 -14.09 -23.33 -8.23
C THR A 81 -13.24 -22.17 -7.73
N CYS A 82 -12.01 -22.47 -7.30
CA CYS A 82 -11.04 -21.50 -6.85
C CYS A 82 -10.20 -21.01 -8.03
N MET A 83 -9.48 -21.92 -8.69
CA MET A 83 -8.41 -21.54 -9.62
C MET A 83 -8.87 -21.27 -11.05
N ARG A 84 -10.15 -21.41 -11.41
CA ARG A 84 -10.70 -21.07 -12.74
C ARG A 84 -9.78 -21.48 -13.90
N SER A 85 -9.45 -22.77 -13.99
CA SER A 85 -8.50 -23.29 -15.00
C SER A 85 -7.09 -22.69 -14.88
N GLY A 86 -6.58 -22.62 -13.64
CA GLY A 86 -5.23 -22.17 -13.34
C GLY A 86 -5.02 -20.65 -13.38
N LYS A 87 -6.09 -19.84 -13.38
CA LYS A 87 -6.06 -18.38 -13.31
C LYS A 87 -6.81 -17.86 -12.09
N TRP A 88 -6.13 -17.18 -11.19
CA TRP A 88 -6.78 -16.52 -10.06
C TRP A 88 -6.10 -15.20 -9.71
N THR A 89 -6.84 -14.33 -9.02
CA THR A 89 -6.31 -13.06 -8.53
C THR A 89 -6.36 -13.06 -7.00
N GLU A 90 -5.24 -12.72 -6.38
CA GLU A 90 -5.16 -12.43 -4.96
C GLU A 90 -4.99 -10.93 -4.73
N TYR A 91 -5.46 -10.47 -3.58
CA TYR A 91 -5.43 -9.06 -3.22
C TYR A 91 -4.80 -8.91 -1.85
N ALA A 92 -3.98 -7.88 -1.67
CA ALA A 92 -3.50 -7.47 -0.36
C ALA A 92 -3.52 -5.95 -0.23
N LYS A 93 -3.63 -5.48 1.01
CA LYS A 93 -3.53 -4.06 1.35
C LYS A 93 -2.79 -3.89 2.66
N GLY A 94 -2.19 -2.73 2.86
CA GLY A 94 -1.51 -2.39 4.10
C GLY A 94 -0.72 -1.11 3.97
N THR A 95 0.37 -1.02 4.73
CA THR A 95 1.31 0.08 4.67
C THR A 95 2.63 -0.35 4.03
N TYR A 96 3.38 0.62 3.54
CA TYR A 96 4.70 0.34 3.00
C TYR A 96 5.74 1.27 3.61
N GLU A 97 7.00 0.86 3.48
CA GLU A 97 8.15 1.65 3.83
C GLU A 97 9.19 1.54 2.71
N LEU A 98 9.76 2.66 2.29
CA LEU A 98 10.90 2.68 1.36
C LEU A 98 12.14 3.11 2.14
N ARG A 99 13.13 2.22 2.25
CA ARG A 99 14.43 2.54 2.82
C ARG A 99 15.48 2.41 1.73
N HIS A 100 16.10 3.52 1.37
CA HIS A 100 17.03 3.62 0.24
C HIS A 100 16.37 3.14 -1.07
N ASP A 101 16.74 1.95 -1.54
CA ASP A 101 16.22 1.33 -2.75
C ASP A 101 15.35 0.09 -2.45
N THR A 102 15.01 -0.15 -1.18
CA THR A 102 14.26 -1.32 -0.74
C THR A 102 12.86 -0.91 -0.28
N LEU A 103 11.85 -1.33 -1.04
CA LEU A 103 10.43 -1.17 -0.75
C LEU A 103 9.91 -2.39 0.00
N THR A 104 9.48 -2.20 1.24
CA THR A 104 8.90 -3.23 2.09
C THR A 104 7.40 -3.01 2.22
N LEU A 105 6.60 -4.02 1.88
CA LEU A 105 5.14 -4.01 2.01
C LEU A 105 4.74 -4.86 3.21
N LYS A 106 3.89 -4.31 4.09
CA LYS A 106 3.33 -5.03 5.24
C LYS A 106 1.84 -4.83 5.33
N GLY A 107 1.07 -5.92 5.30
CA GLY A 107 -0.37 -5.84 5.25
C GLY A 107 -1.06 -7.17 5.47
N GLN A 108 -2.27 -7.27 4.91
CA GLN A 108 -3.08 -8.47 4.99
C GLN A 108 -3.70 -8.81 3.63
N PHE A 109 -3.86 -10.11 3.39
CA PHE A 109 -4.66 -10.60 2.30
C PHE A 109 -6.12 -10.17 2.48
N CYS A 110 -6.76 -9.80 1.37
CA CYS A 110 -8.09 -9.22 1.34
C CYS A 110 -8.89 -9.75 0.16
N ASN A 111 -10.19 -9.48 0.18
CA ASN A 111 -11.11 -9.76 -0.92
C ASN A 111 -10.93 -8.72 -2.05
N PRO A 112 -11.53 -8.92 -3.24
CA PRO A 112 -11.42 -7.96 -4.35
C PRO A 112 -11.91 -6.54 -4.03
N ASN A 113 -12.82 -6.40 -3.06
CA ASN A 113 -13.29 -5.11 -2.55
C ASN A 113 -12.40 -4.53 -1.43
N PHE A 114 -11.23 -5.12 -1.19
CA PHE A 114 -10.27 -4.77 -0.13
C PHE A 114 -10.81 -4.90 1.30
N SER A 115 -11.90 -5.65 1.52
CA SER A 115 -12.30 -6.11 2.85
C SER A 115 -11.37 -7.22 3.34
N LEU A 116 -11.09 -7.28 4.64
CA LEU A 116 -10.19 -8.28 5.19
C LEU A 116 -10.73 -9.70 4.96
N LYS A 117 -9.83 -10.58 4.55
CA LYS A 117 -10.18 -11.97 4.27
C LYS A 117 -10.15 -12.80 5.55
N LYS A 118 -11.19 -13.62 5.74
CA LYS A 118 -11.26 -14.58 6.83
C LYS A 118 -10.63 -15.91 6.40
N GLU A 119 -10.22 -16.69 7.39
CA GLU A 119 -9.76 -18.06 7.21
C GLU A 119 -10.85 -18.94 6.56
N GLY A 120 -10.43 -20.01 5.87
CA GLY A 120 -11.33 -21.01 5.29
C GLY A 120 -11.69 -20.82 3.82
N GLY A 121 -11.16 -19.79 3.16
CA GLY A 121 -11.35 -19.55 1.73
C GLY A 121 -10.30 -20.23 0.82
N CYS A 122 -10.53 -20.18 -0.49
CA CYS A 122 -9.71 -20.80 -1.55
C CYS A 122 -8.22 -20.40 -1.63
N PHE A 123 -7.84 -19.24 -1.11
CA PHE A 123 -6.50 -18.64 -1.33
C PHE A 123 -5.93 -18.10 -0.03
N ARG A 124 -4.73 -17.54 -0.09
CA ARG A 124 -4.02 -17.01 1.08
C ARG A 124 -4.88 -16.04 1.88
N PHE A 125 -4.72 -16.08 3.19
CA PHE A 125 -5.35 -15.22 4.19
C PHE A 125 -4.29 -14.84 5.24
N GLY A 126 -4.60 -13.89 6.12
CA GLY A 126 -3.66 -13.43 7.13
C GLY A 126 -2.64 -12.43 6.58
N ASN A 127 -1.41 -12.48 7.11
CA ASN A 127 -0.37 -11.49 6.83
C ASN A 127 0.14 -11.58 5.39
N TYR A 128 0.40 -10.42 4.80
CA TYR A 128 1.08 -10.26 3.53
C TYR A 128 2.33 -9.41 3.77
N GLU A 129 3.49 -9.99 3.47
CA GLU A 129 4.78 -9.32 3.58
C GLU A 129 5.61 -9.62 2.33
N GLU A 130 6.07 -8.57 1.65
CA GLU A 130 6.93 -8.68 0.49
C GLU A 130 7.95 -7.55 0.51
N SER A 131 9.14 -7.80 -0.04
CA SER A 131 10.19 -6.78 -0.16
C SER A 131 10.75 -6.77 -1.58
N PHE A 132 10.91 -5.57 -2.13
CA PHE A 132 11.39 -5.35 -3.48
C PHE A 132 12.57 -4.39 -3.47
N LYS A 133 13.66 -4.75 -4.14
CA LYS A 133 14.66 -3.75 -4.54
C LYS A 133 14.16 -3.05 -5.79
N ILE A 134 14.07 -1.72 -5.75
CA ILE A 134 13.56 -0.89 -6.85
C ILE A 134 14.71 -0.11 -7.49
N LYS A 135 14.71 -0.07 -8.83
CA LYS A 135 15.65 0.72 -9.62
C LYS A 135 14.86 1.54 -10.64
N LYS A 136 15.06 2.85 -10.64
CA LYS A 136 14.46 3.74 -11.65
C LYS A 136 15.16 3.50 -12.99
N GLU A 137 14.38 3.21 -14.03
CA GLU A 137 14.87 3.08 -15.41
C GLU A 137 14.47 4.31 -16.25
N ALA A 138 13.27 4.84 -16.01
CA ALA A 138 12.77 6.10 -16.59
C ALA A 138 11.78 6.77 -15.62
N ASP A 139 11.23 7.95 -15.97
CA ASP A 139 10.34 8.70 -15.08
C ASP A 139 9.08 7.95 -14.65
N SER A 140 8.56 7.09 -15.52
CA SER A 140 7.38 6.26 -15.27
C SER A 140 7.70 4.77 -15.29
N VAL A 141 8.97 4.35 -15.32
CA VAL A 141 9.36 2.94 -15.45
C VAL A 141 10.41 2.56 -14.40
N TYR A 142 10.10 1.50 -13.66
CA TYR A 142 10.97 0.96 -12.62
C TYR A 142 11.21 -0.52 -12.87
N GLN A 143 12.38 -1.00 -12.50
CA GLN A 143 12.69 -2.40 -12.36
C GLN A 143 12.57 -2.79 -10.89
N TYR A 144 11.80 -3.83 -10.61
CA TYR A 144 11.61 -4.40 -9.29
C TYR A 144 12.29 -5.76 -9.27
N LEU A 145 13.03 -6.05 -8.20
CA LEU A 145 13.55 -7.37 -7.86
C LEU A 145 12.85 -7.83 -6.59
N ASN A 146 12.01 -8.85 -6.67
CA ASN A 146 11.43 -9.47 -5.48
C ASN A 146 12.55 -10.19 -4.70
N LEU A 147 12.75 -9.82 -3.44
CA LEU A 147 13.82 -10.36 -2.61
C LEU A 147 13.51 -11.77 -2.07
N SER A 148 12.25 -12.16 -1.96
CA SER A 148 11.80 -13.48 -1.52
C SER A 148 11.90 -14.52 -2.65
N ALA A 149 11.45 -14.16 -3.85
CA ALA A 149 11.37 -15.05 -5.00
C ALA A 149 12.53 -14.88 -6.01
N THR A 150 13.40 -13.89 -5.80
CA THR A 150 14.59 -13.58 -6.63
C THR A 150 14.28 -13.36 -8.12
N ASN A 151 13.04 -12.96 -8.44
CA ASN A 151 12.64 -12.64 -9.81
C ASN A 151 12.59 -11.12 -10.02
N ALA A 152 13.10 -10.68 -11.17
CA ALA A 152 13.03 -9.29 -11.58
C ALA A 152 11.93 -9.06 -12.62
N PHE A 153 11.25 -7.93 -12.53
CA PHE A 153 10.25 -7.51 -13.49
C PHE A 153 10.26 -5.99 -13.68
N LYS A 154 9.77 -5.54 -14.82
CA LYS A 154 9.56 -4.12 -15.09
C LYS A 154 8.13 -3.74 -14.77
N ILE A 155 7.95 -2.54 -14.24
CA ILE A 155 6.66 -1.97 -13.91
C ILE A 155 6.60 -0.54 -14.42
N HIS A 156 5.42 -0.12 -14.90
CA HIS A 156 5.21 1.23 -15.40
C HIS A 156 4.06 1.93 -14.68
N ARG A 157 4.22 3.23 -14.41
CA ARG A 157 3.20 4.06 -13.78
C ARG A 157 2.17 4.46 -14.82
N THR A 158 0.93 4.01 -14.63
CA THR A 158 -0.20 4.33 -15.50
C THR A 158 -0.95 5.58 -15.06
N LYS A 159 -0.91 5.88 -13.75
CA LYS A 159 -1.55 7.07 -13.19
C LYS A 159 -0.76 7.63 -12.03
N ASN A 160 -0.60 8.96 -11.99
CA ASN A 160 -0.05 9.65 -10.83
C ASN A 160 -1.13 9.85 -9.75
N ILE A 161 -0.74 9.73 -8.48
CA ILE A 161 -1.61 10.00 -7.33
C ILE A 161 -0.88 11.01 -6.43
N THR A 162 -1.55 12.11 -6.09
CA THR A 162 -1.06 13.04 -5.08
C THR A 162 -1.66 12.64 -3.74
N CYS A 163 -0.82 12.41 -2.72
CA CYS A 163 -1.30 12.13 -1.38
C CYS A 163 -2.00 13.37 -0.78
N ILE A 164 -3.22 13.18 -0.32
CA ILE A 164 -3.95 14.13 0.54
C ILE A 164 -4.17 13.39 1.87
N PRO A 165 -3.31 13.61 2.89
CA PRO A 165 -3.38 12.90 4.15
C PRO A 165 -4.76 13.06 4.81
N LYS A 166 -5.30 11.95 5.33
CA LYS A 166 -6.55 11.94 6.08
C LYS A 166 -6.29 11.68 7.56
N PRO A 167 -7.18 12.16 8.46
CA PRO A 167 -7.21 11.69 9.84
C PRO A 167 -7.39 10.16 9.90
N LEU A 168 -6.69 9.52 10.84
CA LEU A 168 -6.76 8.09 11.14
C LEU A 168 -7.93 7.75 12.07
#